data_AF-A0A967STS6-F1
#
_entry.id   AF-A0A967STS6-F1
#
_cell.length_a   1.000
_cell.length_b   1.000
_cell.length_c   1.000
_cell.angle_alpha   90.00
_cell.angle_beta   90.00
_cell.angle_gamma   90.00
#
_symmetry.space_group_name_H-M   'P 1'
#
loop_
_entity.id
_entity.type
_entity.pdbx_description
1 polymer ?
#
loop_
_entity_poly.entity_id
_entity_poly.type
_entity_poly.pdbx_seq_one_letter_code
_entity_poly.pdbx_strand_id
1 'polypeptide(L)'
;MSSVFFYGLFMDKDLLIKKGFHPSNIKLAFAMGYGLRIGEKATLVKSESERSYGIVMDLNEDEIERLYSAPGVSDYVSEQIEVTDDTGNTYKVQCYNLPISKLAGSNREYAESLSVAAQKMGLPKIYVEQILTWVK
;
A
#
# COMPACT_ATOMS: atom_id res chain seq x y z
N MET A 1 6.29 12.57 -13.30
CA MET A 1 6.49 11.63 -12.17
C MET A 1 5.49 11.99 -11.09
N SER A 2 4.85 10.97 -10.53
CA SER A 2 3.79 11.13 -9.53
C SER A 2 4.12 10.28 -8.31
N SER A 3 3.93 10.84 -7.12
CA SER A 3 4.13 10.13 -5.86
C SER A 3 2.93 9.24 -5.55
N VAL A 4 3.20 7.96 -5.35
CA VAL A 4 2.20 6.93 -5.05
C VAL A 4 2.49 6.33 -3.68
N PHE A 5 1.46 6.23 -2.84
CA PHE A 5 1.51 5.53 -1.57
C PHE A 5 1.12 4.06 -1.75
N PHE A 6 2.09 3.18 -1.52
CA PHE A 6 1.92 1.74 -1.54
C PHE A 6 1.74 1.22 -0.12
N TYR A 7 0.69 0.43 0.10
CA TYR A 7 0.40 -0.23 1.38
C TYR A 7 0.22 -1.76 1.24
N GLY A 8 0.37 -2.29 0.01
CA GLY A 8 0.30 -3.71 -0.32
C GLY A 8 1.68 -4.29 -0.68
N LEU A 9 1.71 -5.42 -1.38
CA LEU A 9 2.97 -6.10 -1.77
C LEU A 9 3.90 -5.24 -2.63
N PHE A 10 3.36 -4.26 -3.36
CA PHE A 10 4.17 -3.30 -4.13
C PHE A 10 4.92 -2.27 -3.28
N MET A 11 4.83 -2.32 -1.94
CA MET A 11 5.77 -1.60 -1.07
C MET A 11 7.22 -2.01 -1.32
N ASP A 12 7.46 -3.28 -1.72
CA ASP A 12 8.79 -3.77 -2.02
C ASP A 12 9.29 -3.23 -3.37
N LYS A 13 10.20 -2.25 -3.33
CA LYS A 13 10.81 -1.67 -4.52
C LYS A 13 11.50 -2.72 -5.40
N ASP A 14 12.08 -3.77 -4.82
CA ASP A 14 12.82 -4.79 -5.58
C ASP A 14 11.84 -5.64 -6.40
N LEU A 15 10.62 -5.86 -5.88
CA LEU A 15 9.54 -6.51 -6.60
C LEU A 15 9.08 -5.67 -7.79
N LEU A 16 8.97 -4.34 -7.62
CA LEU A 16 8.66 -3.41 -8.70
C LEU A 16 9.75 -3.41 -9.79
N ILE A 17 11.03 -3.31 -9.39
CA ILE A 17 12.16 -3.34 -10.32
C ILE A 17 12.19 -4.66 -11.10
N LYS A 18 11.98 -5.80 -10.43
CA LYS A 18 11.91 -7.12 -11.09
C LYS A 18 10.78 -7.22 -12.11
N LYS A 19 9.70 -6.43 -11.94
CA LYS A 19 8.58 -6.31 -12.88
C LYS A 19 8.80 -5.23 -13.96
N GLY A 20 9.99 -4.65 -14.00
CA GLY A 20 10.39 -3.65 -15.00
C GLY A 20 9.84 -2.26 -14.72
N PHE A 21 9.58 -1.90 -13.46
CA PHE A 21 9.24 -0.53 -13.05
C PHE A 21 10.46 0.18 -12.47
N HIS A 22 10.47 1.50 -12.48
CA HIS A 22 11.61 2.31 -12.04
C HIS A 22 11.24 3.24 -10.88
N PRO A 23 10.90 2.69 -9.68
CA PRO A 23 10.55 3.51 -8.54
C PRO A 23 11.73 4.35 -8.07
N SER A 24 11.44 5.57 -7.63
CA SER A 24 12.42 6.50 -7.06
C SER A 24 11.84 7.22 -5.83
N ASN A 25 12.64 8.05 -5.15
CA ASN A 25 12.21 8.84 -3.99
C ASN A 25 11.45 8.04 -2.91
N ILE A 26 12.02 6.89 -2.55
CA ILE A 26 11.42 5.92 -1.63
C ILE A 26 11.41 6.48 -0.20
N LYS A 27 10.22 6.59 0.40
CA LYS A 27 10.03 7.08 1.77
C LYS A 27 9.03 6.24 2.54
N LEU A 28 9.32 5.98 3.81
CA LEU A 28 8.33 5.44 4.73
C LEU A 28 7.35 6.55 5.11
N ALA A 29 6.06 6.25 5.08
CA ALA A 29 5.02 7.20 5.50
C ALA A 29 3.83 6.47 6.13
N PHE A 30 2.94 7.23 6.75
CA PHE A 30 1.64 6.75 7.19
C PHE A 30 0.50 7.66 6.74
N ALA A 31 -0.66 7.07 6.48
CA ALA A 31 -1.91 7.76 6.22
C ALA A 31 -2.77 7.73 7.49
N MET A 32 -2.94 8.87 8.15
CA MET A 32 -3.89 9.01 9.26
C MET A 32 -5.32 9.05 8.74
N GLY A 33 -6.28 8.47 9.47
CA GLY A 33 -7.67 8.41 9.04
C GLY A 33 -7.96 7.25 8.07
N TYR A 34 -7.03 6.31 7.92
CA TYR A 34 -7.15 5.13 7.06
C TYR A 34 -6.76 3.86 7.79
N GLY A 35 -7.65 2.86 7.75
CA GLY A 35 -7.41 1.53 8.27
C GLY A 35 -7.16 0.51 7.14
N LEU A 36 -6.20 -0.38 7.35
CA LEU A 36 -5.94 -1.51 6.46
C LEU A 36 -7.02 -2.58 6.65
N ARG A 37 -7.55 -3.11 5.55
CA ARG A 37 -8.43 -4.27 5.52
C ARG A 37 -7.89 -5.31 4.54
N ILE A 38 -7.96 -6.58 4.91
CA ILE A 38 -7.44 -7.68 4.09
C ILE A 38 -8.54 -8.72 3.90
N GLY A 39 -8.87 -8.98 2.63
CA GLY A 39 -9.66 -10.13 2.18
C GLY A 39 -8.76 -11.03 1.32
N GLU A 40 -9.14 -11.27 0.08
CA GLU A 40 -8.24 -11.83 -0.95
C GLU A 40 -7.07 -10.88 -1.29
N LYS A 41 -7.26 -9.59 -1.06
CA LYS A 41 -6.27 -8.51 -1.29
C LYS A 41 -6.41 -7.45 -0.20
N ALA A 42 -5.43 -6.56 -0.11
CA ALA A 42 -5.49 -5.40 0.79
C ALA A 42 -6.24 -4.22 0.17
N THR A 43 -6.90 -3.43 1.03
CA THR A 43 -7.40 -2.09 0.69
C THR A 43 -7.32 -1.17 1.90
N LEU A 44 -7.26 0.14 1.67
CA LEU A 44 -7.48 1.13 2.73
C LEU A 44 -8.93 1.58 2.75
N VAL A 45 -9.46 1.72 3.96
CA VAL A 45 -10.80 2.29 4.20
C VAL A 45 -10.68 3.49 5.13
N LYS A 46 -11.54 4.48 4.95
CA LYS A 46 -11.62 5.62 5.88
C LYS A 46 -11.97 5.13 7.28
N SER A 47 -11.18 5.59 8.26
CA SER A 47 -11.32 5.25 9.67
C SER A 47 -10.57 6.28 10.51
N GLU A 48 -11.29 7.21 11.11
CA GLU A 48 -10.74 8.41 11.77
C GLU A 48 -9.75 8.10 12.91
N SER A 49 -9.85 6.93 13.52
CA SER A 49 -9.01 6.50 14.65
C SER A 49 -7.83 5.61 14.24
N GLU A 50 -7.76 5.19 12.97
CA GLU A 50 -6.71 4.31 12.48
C GLU A 50 -5.68 5.06 11.64
N ARG A 51 -4.50 4.43 11.51
CA ARG A 51 -3.48 4.83 10.56
C ARG A 51 -2.96 3.61 9.83
N SER A 52 -2.60 3.80 8.57
CA SER A 52 -1.99 2.75 7.75
C SER A 52 -0.59 3.17 7.33
N TYR A 53 0.37 2.28 7.49
CA TYR A 53 1.75 2.50 7.09
C TYR A 53 1.99 1.98 5.69
N GLY A 54 2.93 2.61 5.00
CA GLY A 54 3.27 2.25 3.65
C GLY A 54 4.55 2.93 3.18
N ILE A 55 4.81 2.80 1.89
CA ILE A 55 5.97 3.36 1.22
C ILE A 55 5.49 4.28 0.12
N VAL A 56 5.94 5.54 0.16
CA VAL A 56 5.79 6.47 -0.95
C VAL A 56 6.93 6.24 -1.93
N MET A 57 6.60 6.11 -3.21
CA MET A 57 7.57 6.07 -4.30
C MET A 57 7.06 6.90 -5.47
N ASP A 58 7.99 7.49 -6.21
CA ASP A 58 7.69 8.16 -7.47
C ASP A 58 7.81 7.19 -8.64
N LEU A 59 6.81 7.21 -9.50
CA LEU A 59 6.76 6.48 -10.78
C LEU A 59 6.37 7.43 -11.91
N ASN A 60 6.68 7.03 -13.14
CA ASN A 60 6.13 7.70 -14.33
C ASN A 60 4.62 7.40 -14.46
N GLU A 61 3.87 8.30 -15.07
CA GLU A 61 2.40 8.16 -15.18
C GLU A 61 2.01 6.91 -15.98
N ASP A 62 2.73 6.66 -17.07
CA ASP A 62 2.66 5.48 -17.92
C ASP A 62 3.07 4.18 -17.19
N GLU A 63 3.96 4.25 -16.21
CA GLU A 63 4.26 3.12 -15.31
C GLU A 63 3.13 2.86 -14.33
N ILE A 64 2.52 3.90 -13.78
CA ILE A 64 1.37 3.80 -12.87
C ILE A 64 0.17 3.20 -13.61
N GLU A 65 -0.13 3.70 -14.82
CA GLU A 65 -1.20 3.17 -15.67
C GLU A 65 -0.96 1.69 -16.00
N ARG A 66 0.27 1.32 -16.41
CA ARG A 66 0.63 -0.07 -16.68
C ARG A 66 0.50 -0.95 -15.44
N LEU A 67 0.91 -0.47 -14.26
CA LEU A 67 0.82 -1.21 -13.01
C LEU A 67 -0.64 -1.50 -12.65
N TYR A 68 -1.48 -0.46 -12.64
CA TYR A 68 -2.87 -0.56 -12.21
C TYR A 68 -3.83 -1.02 -13.30
N SER A 69 -3.37 -1.23 -14.54
CA SER A 69 -4.14 -1.96 -15.57
C SER A 69 -3.90 -3.48 -15.52
N ALA A 70 -2.95 -3.96 -14.71
CA ALA A 70 -2.60 -5.36 -14.65
C ALA A 70 -3.70 -6.23 -13.99
N PRO A 71 -3.88 -7.48 -14.45
CA PRO A 71 -4.78 -8.43 -13.78
C PRO A 71 -4.45 -8.55 -12.29
N GLY A 72 -5.49 -8.52 -11.47
CA GLY A 72 -5.36 -8.58 -10.01
C GLY A 72 -5.33 -7.21 -9.33
N VAL A 73 -5.01 -6.12 -10.03
CA VAL A 73 -5.07 -4.75 -9.48
C VAL A 73 -5.89 -3.76 -10.33
N SER A 74 -6.42 -4.21 -11.47
CA SER A 74 -7.29 -3.41 -12.36
C SER A 74 -8.59 -2.90 -11.74
N ASP A 75 -9.01 -3.48 -10.61
CA ASP A 75 -10.20 -3.03 -9.88
C ASP A 75 -9.93 -1.90 -8.88
N TYR A 76 -8.66 -1.54 -8.68
CA TYR A 76 -8.27 -0.50 -7.73
C TYR A 76 -8.51 0.89 -8.33
N VAL A 77 -9.03 1.80 -7.52
CA VAL A 77 -9.36 3.16 -7.93
C VAL A 77 -8.41 4.13 -7.24
N SER A 78 -7.93 5.12 -8.00
CA SER A 78 -7.07 6.18 -7.47
C SER A 78 -7.86 7.13 -6.56
N GLU A 79 -7.29 7.42 -5.39
CA GLU A 79 -7.75 8.40 -4.42
C GLU A 79 -6.55 9.25 -4.01
N GLN A 80 -6.71 10.59 -4.01
CA GLN A 80 -5.69 11.46 -3.45
C GLN A 80 -5.83 11.48 -1.93
N ILE A 81 -4.77 11.05 -1.23
CA ILE A 81 -4.73 11.03 0.23
C ILE A 81 -3.57 11.89 0.74
N GLU A 82 -3.62 12.22 2.01
CA GLU A 82 -2.54 12.89 2.73
C GLU A 82 -1.76 11.86 3.57
N VAL A 83 -0.43 11.93 3.49
CA VAL A 83 0.47 11.05 4.25
C VAL A 83 1.53 11.86 4.96
N THR A 84 2.02 11.34 6.08
CA THR A 84 3.08 11.93 6.88
C THR A 84 4.29 11.01 6.88
N ASP A 85 5.47 11.53 6.52
CA ASP A 85 6.73 10.77 6.57
C ASP A 85 7.34 10.70 7.98
N ASP A 86 8.46 9.99 8.12
CA ASP A 86 9.18 9.81 9.37
C ASP A 86 9.80 11.09 9.94
N THR A 87 9.95 12.13 9.11
CA THR A 87 10.39 13.47 9.53
C THR A 87 9.24 14.37 9.97
N GLY A 88 8.00 13.90 9.85
CA GLY A 88 6.78 14.65 10.19
C GLY A 88 6.28 15.55 9.07
N ASN A 89 6.84 15.46 7.86
CA ASN A 89 6.34 16.22 6.71
C ASN A 89 5.09 15.57 6.15
N THR A 90 4.06 16.40 5.93
CA THR A 90 2.77 15.97 5.41
C THR A 90 2.57 16.46 3.99
N TYR A 91 2.16 15.56 3.09
CA TYR A 91 1.98 15.86 1.67
C TYR A 91 0.95 14.94 1.02
N LYS A 92 0.43 15.38 -0.14
CA LYS A 92 -0.58 14.64 -0.90
C LYS A 92 0.07 13.67 -1.89
N VAL A 93 -0.50 12.48 -1.99
CA VAL A 93 -0.05 11.38 -2.85
C VAL A 93 -1.24 10.66 -3.46
N GLN A 94 -1.01 9.93 -4.54
CA GLN A 94 -2.01 9.00 -5.07
C GLN A 94 -1.97 7.70 -4.28
N CYS A 95 -3.15 7.19 -3.94
CA CYS A 95 -3.31 5.89 -3.31
C CYS A 95 -4.37 5.12 -4.09
N TYR A 96 -4.10 3.85 -4.39
CA TYR A 96 -5.02 3.04 -5.16
C TYR A 96 -5.71 2.09 -4.19
N ASN A 97 -7.03 2.18 -4.08
CA ASN A 97 -7.84 1.44 -3.13
C ASN A 97 -8.82 0.52 -3.86
N LEU A 98 -8.92 -0.74 -3.42
CA LEU A 98 -9.98 -1.63 -3.90
C LEU A 98 -11.30 -1.14 -3.29
N PRO A 99 -12.36 -0.91 -4.10
CA PRO A 99 -13.66 -0.57 -3.58
C PRO A 99 -14.12 -1.58 -2.53
N ILE A 100 -14.63 -1.12 -1.39
CA ILE A 100 -14.98 -1.99 -0.26
C ILE A 100 -16.01 -3.06 -0.64
N SER A 101 -16.90 -2.77 -1.60
CA SER A 101 -17.87 -3.73 -2.15
C SER A 101 -17.23 -4.91 -2.90
N LYS A 102 -15.97 -4.77 -3.32
CA LYS A 102 -15.17 -5.82 -3.97
C LYS A 102 -14.22 -6.53 -2.98
N LEU A 103 -14.13 -6.06 -1.74
CA LEU A 103 -13.36 -6.74 -0.71
C LEU A 103 -14.14 -7.97 -0.23
N ALA A 104 -13.60 -9.15 -0.50
CA ALA A 104 -14.21 -10.42 -0.13
C ALA A 104 -13.14 -11.46 0.23
N GLY A 105 -13.57 -12.56 0.83
CA GLY A 105 -12.72 -13.71 1.12
C GLY A 105 -11.68 -13.44 2.22
N SER A 106 -10.70 -14.32 2.27
CA SER A 106 -9.57 -14.29 3.20
C SER A 106 -8.42 -15.04 2.58
N ASN A 107 -7.24 -14.44 2.55
CA ASN A 107 -6.08 -15.02 1.93
C ASN A 107 -4.89 -15.02 2.89
N ARG A 108 -4.64 -16.19 3.47
CA ARG A 108 -3.62 -16.40 4.48
C ARG A 108 -2.23 -16.08 3.93
N GLU A 109 -1.91 -16.64 2.77
CA GLU A 109 -0.61 -16.47 2.11
C GLU A 109 -0.35 -15.00 1.75
N TYR A 110 -1.40 -14.27 1.34
CA TYR A 110 -1.32 -12.85 1.06
C TYR A 110 -1.01 -12.04 2.32
N ALA A 111 -1.73 -12.29 3.43
CA ALA A 111 -1.49 -11.60 4.70
C ALA A 111 -0.08 -11.89 5.25
N GLU A 112 0.38 -13.14 5.18
CA GLU A 112 1.75 -13.52 5.53
C GLU A 112 2.77 -12.80 4.66
N SER A 113 2.60 -12.82 3.33
CA SER A 113 3.48 -12.13 2.38
C SER A 113 3.53 -10.61 2.63
N LEU A 114 2.39 -10.01 2.95
CA LEU A 114 2.30 -8.59 3.27
C LEU A 114 3.02 -8.26 4.58
N SER A 115 2.91 -9.11 5.60
CA SER A 115 3.64 -8.94 6.86
C SER A 115 5.16 -8.98 6.65
N VAL A 116 5.64 -9.88 5.79
CA VAL A 116 7.05 -9.99 5.42
C VAL A 116 7.52 -8.75 4.66
N ALA A 117 6.74 -8.26 3.69
CA ALA A 117 7.04 -7.02 2.97
C ALA A 117 7.09 -5.82 3.92
N ALA A 118 6.10 -5.69 4.82
CA ALA A 118 6.05 -4.63 5.83
C ALA A 118 7.29 -4.66 6.74
N GLN A 119 7.70 -5.85 7.19
CA GLN A 119 8.91 -6.03 7.99
C GLN A 119 10.17 -5.65 7.21
N LYS A 120 10.30 -6.12 5.95
CA LYS A 120 11.42 -5.78 5.06
C LYS A 120 11.57 -4.27 4.88
N MET A 121 10.46 -3.55 4.84
CA MET A 121 10.42 -2.10 4.65
C MET A 121 10.57 -1.29 5.94
N GLY A 122 10.81 -1.96 7.08
CA GLY A 122 11.02 -1.29 8.36
C GLY A 122 9.76 -0.65 8.93
N LEU A 123 8.57 -1.13 8.54
CA LEU A 123 7.32 -0.64 9.13
C LEU A 123 7.26 -1.01 10.62
N PRO A 124 6.54 -0.23 11.46
CA PRO A 124 6.51 -0.48 12.89
C PRO A 124 6.06 -1.89 13.26
N LYS A 125 6.72 -2.50 14.25
CA LYS A 125 6.44 -3.87 14.68
C LYS A 125 4.95 -4.10 15.00
N ILE A 126 4.32 -3.15 15.70
CA ILE A 126 2.90 -3.22 16.04
C ILE A 126 1.99 -3.26 14.80
N TYR A 127 2.40 -2.61 13.70
CA TYR A 127 1.66 -2.65 12.44
C TYR A 127 1.83 -3.99 11.72
N VAL A 128 3.04 -4.57 11.78
CA VAL A 128 3.28 -5.94 11.27
C VAL A 128 2.44 -6.96 12.06
N GLU A 129 2.40 -6.84 13.38
CA GLU A 129 1.54 -7.67 14.25
C GLU A 129 0.05 -7.48 13.92
N GLN A 130 -0.40 -6.25 13.64
CA GLN A 130 -1.76 -5.97 13.17
C GLN A 130 -2.08 -6.67 11.85
N ILE A 131 -1.15 -6.67 10.87
CA ILE A 131 -1.33 -7.39 9.59
C ILE A 131 -1.51 -8.90 9.85
N LEU A 132 -0.74 -9.46 10.77
CA LEU A 132 -0.81 -10.89 11.11
C LEU A 132 -2.16 -11.31 11.72
N THR A 133 -2.95 -10.38 12.28
CA THR A 133 -4.32 -10.70 12.75
C THR A 133 -5.29 -11.09 11.63
N TRP A 134 -4.92 -10.81 10.37
CA TRP A 134 -5.70 -11.21 9.18
C TRP A 134 -5.32 -12.58 8.62
N VAL A 135 -4.29 -13.23 9.18
CA VAL A 135 -3.89 -14.61 8.86
C VAL A 135 -4.93 -15.54 9.49
N LYS A 136 -5.96 -15.89 8.71
CA LYS A 136 -7.08 -16.74 9.12
C LYS A 136 -7.05 -18.08 8.42
#